data_AF-A0A9P6WSZ3-F1
#
_entry.id   AF-A0A9P6WSZ3-F1
#
_cell.length_a   1.000
_cell.length_b   1.000
_cell.length_c   1.000
_cell.angle_alpha   90.00
_cell.angle_beta   90.00
_cell.angle_gamma   90.00
#
_symmetry.space_group_name_H-M   'P 1'
#
loop_
_entity.id
_entity.type
_entity.pdbx_description
1 polymer ?
#
loop_
_entity_poly.entity_id
_entity_poly.type
_entity_poly.pdbx_seq_one_letter_code
_entity_poly.pdbx_strand_id
1 'polypeptide(L)'
;MTPPQYRDYVGTLADEEGFPRERLILGGAHLGPNAWQKHPAAEAMTHARGLIEAYVAAGFHKIHLDCSMSCADDPVPLPDAIVAARSAELAGIAERTAAEHGLPPPVYACR
;
A
#
# COMPACT_ATOMS: atom_id res chain seq x y z
N MET A 1 12.60 5.95 4.42
CA MET A 1 11.67 7.10 4.38
C MET A 1 10.26 6.56 4.57
N THR A 2 9.44 7.21 5.37
CA THR A 2 8.01 6.92 5.48
C THR A 2 7.25 7.50 4.27
N PRO A 3 6.00 7.08 4.02
CA PRO A 3 5.22 7.62 2.90
C PRO A 3 5.05 9.16 2.94
N PRO A 4 4.77 9.81 4.09
CA PRO A 4 4.75 11.28 4.17
C PRO A 4 6.10 11.92 3.82
N GLN A 5 7.20 11.35 4.31
CA GLN A 5 8.56 11.84 3.98
C GLN A 5 8.85 11.74 2.49
N TYR A 6 8.38 10.67 1.83
CA TYR A 6 8.55 10.50 0.38
C TYR A 6 7.70 11.48 -0.42
N ARG A 7 6.43 11.68 -0.05
CA ARG A 7 5.58 12.72 -0.65
C ARG A 7 6.26 14.08 -0.59
N ASP A 8 6.73 14.48 0.59
CA ASP A 8 7.33 15.80 0.81
C ASP A 8 8.63 15.94 0.02
N TYR A 9 9.46 14.89 0.00
CA TYR A 9 10.68 14.85 -0.81
C TYR A 9 10.41 15.06 -2.31
N VAL A 10 9.46 14.31 -2.89
CA VAL A 10 9.10 14.46 -4.31
C VAL A 10 8.45 15.82 -4.57
N GLY A 11 7.67 16.33 -3.61
CA GLY A 11 7.08 17.67 -3.69
C GLY A 11 8.13 18.78 -3.72
N THR A 12 9.22 18.65 -2.96
CA THR A 12 10.34 19.61 -3.01
C THR A 12 11.03 19.57 -4.37
N LEU A 13 11.33 18.37 -4.89
CA LEU A 13 11.93 18.23 -6.22
C LEU A 13 11.06 18.82 -7.32
N ALA A 14 9.74 18.64 -7.23
CA ALA A 14 8.81 19.22 -8.19
C ALA A 14 8.83 20.76 -8.16
N ASP A 15 8.92 21.37 -6.97
CA ASP A 15 9.04 22.84 -6.85
C ASP A 15 10.36 23.35 -7.45
N GLU A 16 11.47 22.66 -7.17
CA GLU A 16 12.81 23.01 -7.67
C GLU A 16 12.88 22.97 -9.20
N GLU A 17 12.18 22.01 -9.82
CA GLU A 17 12.11 21.85 -11.28
C GLU A 17 10.96 22.63 -11.93
N GLY A 18 10.18 23.39 -11.17
CA GLY A 18 9.00 24.12 -11.66
C GLY A 18 7.89 23.21 -12.20
N PHE A 19 7.82 21.97 -11.72
CA PHE A 19 6.81 20.99 -12.11
C PHE A 19 5.52 21.16 -11.27
N PRO A 20 4.33 21.26 -11.90
CA PRO A 20 3.08 21.44 -11.16
C PRO A 20 2.74 20.21 -10.27
N ARG A 21 2.64 20.41 -8.96
CA ARG A 21 2.41 19.33 -7.97
C ARG A 21 1.10 18.58 -8.21
N GLU A 22 0.07 19.26 -8.71
CA GLU A 22 -1.23 18.69 -9.03
C GLU A 22 -1.18 17.64 -10.16
N ARG A 23 -0.08 17.61 -10.92
CA ARG A 23 0.17 16.60 -11.96
C ARG A 23 0.96 15.40 -11.44
N LEU A 24 1.43 15.42 -10.19
CA LEU A 24 2.12 14.30 -9.58
C LEU A 24 1.11 13.22 -9.17
N ILE A 25 1.39 11.99 -9.58
CA ILE A 25 0.67 10.81 -9.11
C ILE A 25 1.64 9.99 -8.26
N LEU A 26 1.36 9.90 -6.96
CA LEU A 26 2.11 9.06 -6.04
C LEU A 26 1.47 7.67 -5.97
N GLY A 27 2.29 6.65 -6.19
CA GLY A 27 1.86 5.26 -6.19
C GLY A 27 2.67 4.37 -5.25
N GLY A 28 1.99 3.45 -4.59
CA GLY A 28 2.60 2.34 -3.85
C GLY A 28 2.76 1.12 -4.74
N ALA A 29 3.92 0.46 -4.64
CA ALA A 29 4.25 -0.72 -5.45
C ALA A 29 4.43 -1.96 -4.56
N HIS A 30 3.80 -3.08 -4.95
CA HIS A 30 3.88 -4.37 -4.26
C HIS A 30 3.63 -4.26 -2.74
N LEU A 31 2.57 -3.54 -2.37
CA LEU A 31 2.17 -3.35 -0.98
C LEU A 31 1.42 -4.59 -0.48
N GLY A 32 1.85 -5.10 0.67
CA GLY A 32 1.37 -6.33 1.24
C GLY A 32 2.35 -6.87 2.29
N PRO A 33 2.27 -8.17 2.64
CA PRO A 33 3.15 -8.78 3.65
C PRO A 33 4.59 -9.04 3.15
N ASN A 34 4.94 -8.59 1.93
CA ASN A 34 6.23 -8.84 1.28
C ASN A 34 7.46 -8.59 2.17
N ALA A 35 7.48 -7.46 2.91
CA ALA A 35 8.61 -7.10 3.76
C ALA A 35 8.73 -7.98 5.03
N TRP A 36 7.67 -8.72 5.38
CA TRP A 36 7.55 -9.51 6.61
C TRP A 36 7.26 -11.00 6.35
N GLN A 37 7.59 -11.51 5.16
CA GLN A 37 7.36 -12.92 4.78
C GLN A 37 7.95 -13.95 5.75
N LYS A 38 9.01 -13.57 6.49
CA LYS A 38 9.64 -14.45 7.48
C LYS A 38 8.86 -14.54 8.80
N HIS A 39 7.81 -13.75 8.96
CA HIS A 39 6.96 -13.72 10.14
C HIS A 39 5.70 -14.56 9.87
N PRO A 40 4.97 -15.01 10.91
CA PRO A 40 3.65 -15.61 10.73
C PRO A 40 2.69 -14.65 10.00
N ALA A 41 1.78 -15.20 9.21
CA ALA A 41 0.86 -14.45 8.36
C ALA A 41 0.06 -13.39 9.13
N ALA A 42 -0.39 -13.70 10.34
CA ALA A 42 -1.14 -12.76 11.17
C ALA A 42 -0.32 -11.50 11.53
N GLU A 43 0.97 -11.67 11.84
CA GLU A 43 1.89 -10.58 12.16
C GLU A 43 2.27 -9.79 10.90
N ALA A 44 2.63 -10.50 9.83
CA ALA A 44 2.98 -9.89 8.55
C ALA A 44 1.83 -9.04 7.99
N MET A 45 0.60 -9.54 8.07
CA MET A 45 -0.59 -8.79 7.68
C MET A 45 -0.84 -7.60 8.60
N THR A 46 -0.56 -7.68 9.91
CA THR A 46 -0.68 -6.52 10.81
C THR A 46 0.21 -5.37 10.36
N HIS A 47 1.44 -5.67 9.96
CA HIS A 47 2.33 -4.67 9.39
C HIS A 47 1.85 -4.16 8.03
N ALA A 48 1.35 -5.05 7.15
CA ALA A 48 0.80 -4.67 5.86
C ALA A 48 -0.39 -3.70 5.98
N ARG A 49 -1.26 -3.91 6.98
CA ARG A 49 -2.39 -3.00 7.28
C ARG A 49 -1.89 -1.58 7.60
N GLY A 50 -0.96 -1.46 8.56
CA GLY A 50 -0.37 -0.17 8.92
C GLY A 50 0.42 0.48 7.77
N LEU A 51 1.03 -0.34 6.89
CA LEU A 51 1.68 0.16 5.68
C LEU A 51 0.67 0.80 4.73
N ILE A 52 -0.45 0.13 4.45
CA ILE A 52 -1.52 0.66 3.59
C ILE A 52 -2.09 1.96 4.15
N GLU A 53 -2.40 1.99 5.45
CA GLU A 53 -2.87 3.21 6.13
C GLU A 53 -1.90 4.36 5.93
N ALA A 54 -0.60 4.13 6.16
CA ALA A 54 0.42 5.17 6.02
C ALA A 54 0.56 5.69 4.58
N TYR A 55 0.45 4.83 3.57
CA TYR A 55 0.48 5.24 2.16
C TYR A 55 -0.75 6.08 1.80
N VAL A 56 -1.95 5.60 2.14
CA VAL A 56 -3.20 6.28 1.77
C VAL A 56 -3.35 7.60 2.52
N ALA A 57 -3.08 7.63 3.83
CA ALA A 57 -3.11 8.86 4.63
C ALA A 57 -2.10 9.91 4.13
N ALA A 58 -1.01 9.47 3.50
CA ALA A 58 -0.05 10.36 2.84
C ALA A 58 -0.50 10.87 1.46
N GLY A 59 -1.66 10.45 0.95
CA GLY A 59 -2.19 10.88 -0.34
C GLY A 59 -1.73 10.04 -1.53
N PHE A 60 -1.17 8.84 -1.31
CA PHE A 60 -0.88 7.91 -2.40
C PHE A 60 -2.19 7.33 -2.93
N HIS A 61 -2.54 7.68 -4.15
CA HIS A 61 -3.83 7.33 -4.74
C HIS A 61 -3.76 6.05 -5.60
N LYS A 62 -2.59 5.70 -6.14
CA LYS A 62 -2.40 4.44 -6.88
C LYS A 62 -1.81 3.37 -5.95
N ILE A 63 -2.54 2.29 -5.70
CA ILE A 63 -2.13 1.25 -4.74
C ILE A 63 -2.02 -0.10 -5.46
N HIS A 64 -0.80 -0.66 -5.54
CA HIS A 64 -0.60 -2.04 -5.98
C HIS A 64 -0.63 -2.97 -4.76
N LEU A 65 -1.70 -3.76 -4.64
CA LEU A 65 -1.87 -4.79 -3.62
C LEU A 65 -1.29 -6.11 -4.13
N ASP A 66 -0.25 -6.60 -3.45
CA ASP A 66 0.41 -7.87 -3.76
C ASP A 66 0.56 -8.69 -2.48
N CYS A 67 -0.36 -9.65 -2.31
CA CYS A 67 -0.38 -10.60 -1.20
C CYS A 67 -0.07 -12.03 -1.68
N SER A 68 0.63 -12.16 -2.81
CA SER A 68 0.87 -13.44 -3.49
C SER A 68 1.94 -14.32 -2.83
N MET A 69 2.75 -13.74 -1.94
CA MET A 69 3.83 -14.43 -1.25
C MET A 69 3.34 -15.16 0.01
N SER A 70 3.87 -16.37 0.24
CA SER A 70 3.67 -17.13 1.47
C SER A 70 4.43 -16.49 2.64
N CYS A 71 3.76 -16.35 3.78
CA CYS A 71 4.41 -16.06 5.06
C CYS A 71 4.97 -17.35 5.70
N ALA A 72 5.58 -17.25 6.89
CA ALA A 72 6.34 -18.35 7.49
C ALA A 72 5.51 -19.61 7.81
N ASP A 73 4.22 -19.45 8.09
CA ASP A 73 3.26 -20.49 8.44
C ASP A 73 2.24 -20.78 7.32
N ASP A 74 2.43 -20.18 6.15
CA ASP A 74 1.59 -20.41 4.98
C ASP A 74 2.01 -21.66 4.19
N PRO A 75 1.07 -22.29 3.45
CA PRO A 75 1.42 -23.24 2.40
C PRO A 75 2.24 -22.58 1.29
N VAL A 76 3.06 -23.39 0.60
CA VAL A 76 3.85 -22.95 -0.55
C VAL A 76 3.52 -23.87 -1.75
N PRO A 77 2.96 -23.35 -2.85
CA PRO A 77 2.55 -21.95 -3.06
C PRO A 77 1.32 -21.55 -2.23
N LEU A 78 1.13 -20.25 -2.04
CA LEU A 78 -0.05 -19.70 -1.40
C LEU A 78 -1.27 -19.85 -2.33
N PRO A 79 -2.40 -20.43 -1.87
CA PRO A 79 -3.62 -20.53 -2.67
C PRO A 79 -4.18 -19.17 -3.09
N ASP A 80 -4.62 -19.04 -4.35
CA ASP A 80 -5.22 -17.81 -4.92
C ASP A 80 -6.37 -17.24 -4.06
N ALA A 81 -7.16 -18.11 -3.43
CA ALA A 81 -8.24 -17.68 -2.53
C ALA A 81 -7.72 -16.89 -1.32
N ILE A 82 -6.56 -17.28 -0.77
CA ILE A 82 -5.92 -16.57 0.35
C ILE A 82 -5.30 -15.27 -0.15
N VAL A 83 -4.67 -15.27 -1.33
CA VAL A 83 -4.14 -14.06 -1.99
C VAL A 83 -5.25 -13.03 -2.16
N ALA A 84 -6.36 -13.42 -2.78
CA ALA A 84 -7.51 -12.56 -3.03
C ALA A 84 -8.13 -12.03 -1.73
N ALA A 85 -8.28 -12.89 -0.71
CA ALA A 85 -8.83 -12.48 0.59
C ALA A 85 -7.95 -11.43 1.30
N ARG A 86 -6.64 -11.64 1.32
CA ARG A 86 -5.69 -10.69 1.92
C ARG A 86 -5.68 -9.36 1.15
N SER A 87 -5.66 -9.41 -0.18
CA SER A 87 -5.72 -8.20 -1.00
C SER A 87 -7.04 -7.44 -0.80
N ALA A 88 -8.18 -8.13 -0.73
CA ALA A 88 -9.47 -7.51 -0.45
C ALA A 88 -9.51 -6.85 0.94
N GLU A 89 -8.91 -7.47 1.95
CA GLU A 89 -8.77 -6.90 3.29
C GLU A 89 -7.99 -5.57 3.27
N LEU A 90 -6.83 -5.58 2.61
CA LEU A 90 -5.99 -4.38 2.45
C LEU A 90 -6.68 -3.29 1.62
N ALA A 91 -7.43 -3.66 0.58
CA ALA A 91 -8.25 -2.72 -0.18
C ALA A 91 -9.29 -2.05 0.73
N GLY A 92 -9.99 -2.82 1.56
CA GLY A 92 -10.97 -2.28 2.51
C GLY A 92 -10.37 -1.32 3.54
N ILE A 93 -9.12 -1.52 3.93
CA ILE A 93 -8.38 -0.57 4.79
C ILE A 93 -8.07 0.71 4.01
N ALA A 94 -7.54 0.57 2.79
CA ALA A 94 -7.25 1.71 1.93
C ALA A 94 -8.49 2.60 1.69
N GLU A 95 -9.64 1.99 1.40
CA GLU A 95 -10.92 2.71 1.22
C GLU A 95 -11.34 3.48 2.48
N ARG A 96 -11.26 2.83 3.65
CA ARG A 96 -11.61 3.49 4.93
C ARG A 96 -10.69 4.65 5.23
N THR A 97 -9.37 4.45 5.11
CA THR A 97 -8.39 5.51 5.34
C THR A 97 -8.60 6.68 4.37
N ALA A 98 -8.88 6.40 3.09
CA ALA A 98 -9.18 7.47 2.12
C ALA A 98 -10.40 8.29 2.55
N ALA A 99 -11.49 7.63 2.95
CA ALA A 99 -12.70 8.29 3.43
C ALA A 99 -12.47 9.13 4.70
N GLU A 100 -11.75 8.58 5.69
CA GLU A 100 -11.40 9.28 6.94
C GLU A 100 -10.57 10.54 6.72
N HIS A 101 -9.75 10.55 5.67
CA HIS A 101 -8.91 11.68 5.28
C HIS A 101 -9.54 12.61 4.23
N GLY A 102 -10.78 12.35 3.80
CA GLY A 102 -11.45 13.15 2.76
C GLY A 102 -10.80 13.06 1.38
N LEU A 103 -10.12 11.94 1.10
CA LEU A 103 -9.42 11.65 -0.15
C LEU A 103 -10.33 10.86 -1.12
N PRO A 104 -10.11 10.96 -2.44
CA PRO A 104 -10.83 10.13 -3.40
C PRO A 104 -10.46 8.64 -3.24
N PRO A 105 -11.38 7.71 -3.55
CA PRO A 105 -11.14 6.27 -3.52
C PRO A 105 -9.89 5.88 -4.31
N PRO A 106 -8.96 5.07 -3.76
CA PRO A 106 -7.75 4.70 -4.48
C PRO A 106 -8.03 3.90 -5.76
N VAL A 107 -7.07 3.94 -6.70
CA VAL A 107 -7.07 3.05 -7.86
C VAL A 107 -6.11 1.88 -7.62
N TYR A 108 -6.58 0.66 -7.92
CA TYR A 108 -5.88 -0.55 -7.55
C TYR A 108 -5.22 -1.25 -8.74
N ALA A 109 -4.05 -1.83 -8.48
CA ALA A 109 -3.53 -2.96 -9.24
C ALA A 109 -3.44 -4.15 -8.28
N CYS A 110 -3.77 -5.35 -8.74
CA CYS A 110 -3.73 -6.55 -7.91
C CYS A 110 -2.90 -7.64 -8.57
N ARG A 111 -2.19 -8.40 -7.75
CA ARG A 111 -1.47 -9.62 -8.13
C ARG A 111 -1.89 -10.77 -7.23
#